data_AF-A0A2U2N826-F1
#
_entry.id   AF-A0A2U2N826-F1
#
_cell.length_a   1.000
_cell.length_b   1.000
_cell.length_c   1.000
_cell.angle_alpha   90.00
_cell.angle_beta   90.00
_cell.angle_gamma   90.00
#
_symmetry.space_group_name_H-M   'P 1'
#
loop_
_entity.id
_entity.type
_entity.pdbx_description
1 polymer ?
#
loop_
_entity_poly.entity_id
_entity_poly.type
_entity_poly.pdbx_seq_one_letter_code
_entity_poly.pdbx_strand_id
1 'polypeptide(L)' 'MTEAVQSDRGQVPEVSADASGTGTPPTDTPIEQRYPELADIESKPIDDQIETYQAVLKSLQQRLDESR' A
#
# COMPACT_ATOMS: atom_id res chain seq x y z
N MET A 1 -55.78 -5.78 3.57
CA MET A 1 -55.82 -4.59 2.69
C MET A 1 -55.02 -3.53 3.43
N THR A 2 -53.69 -3.54 3.28
CA THR A 2 -52.88 -2.60 2.46
C THR A 2 -53.08 -1.18 2.98
N GLU A 3 -52.08 -0.52 3.58
CA GLU A 3 -50.97 0.11 2.86
C GLU A 3 -49.69 0.19 3.70
N ALA A 4 -48.56 -0.08 3.02
CA ALA A 4 -47.23 0.24 3.48
C ALA A 4 -46.90 1.69 3.09
N VAL A 5 -46.43 2.49 4.05
CA VAL A 5 -45.75 3.76 3.76
C VAL A 5 -44.29 3.60 4.15
N GLN A 6 -43.49 3.34 3.12
CA GLN A 6 -42.05 3.55 3.11
C GLN A 6 -41.77 5.05 3.30
N SER A 7 -40.82 5.38 4.17
CA SER A 7 -40.20 6.71 4.22
C SER A 7 -38.70 6.52 4.40
N ASP A 8 -38.08 6.28 3.24
CA ASP A 8 -36.87 6.94 2.76
C ASP A 8 -36.24 7.93 3.75
N ARG A 9 -35.13 7.51 4.39
CA ARG A 9 -34.12 8.46 4.88
C ARG A 9 -32.76 7.81 5.01
N GLY A 10 -31.91 8.09 4.03
CA GLY A 10 -30.45 8.10 4.25
C GLY A 10 -29.70 6.89 3.73
N GLN A 11 -30.02 6.38 2.55
CA GLN A 11 -29.03 5.63 1.79
C GLN A 11 -28.12 6.65 1.09
N VAL A 12 -26.96 6.90 1.69
CA VAL A 12 -25.86 7.52 0.94
C VAL A 12 -25.59 6.63 -0.27
N PRO A 13 -25.41 7.20 -1.48
CA PRO A 13 -24.94 6.39 -2.59
C PRO A 13 -23.54 5.92 -2.22
N GLU A 14 -23.41 4.64 -1.85
CA GLU A 14 -22.13 3.95 -1.91
C GLU A 14 -21.73 4.05 -3.37
N VAL A 15 -20.75 4.92 -3.61
CA VAL A 15 -20.23 5.19 -4.93
C VAL A 15 -19.73 3.85 -5.44
N SER A 16 -20.40 3.33 -6.47
CA SER A 16 -19.82 2.33 -7.35
C SER A 16 -18.57 2.97 -7.91
N ALA A 17 -17.42 2.69 -7.28
CA ALA A 17 -16.12 2.94 -7.86
C ALA A 17 -15.96 1.92 -8.98
N ASP A 18 -16.56 2.30 -10.10
CA ASP A 18 -16.31 1.83 -11.45
C ASP A 18 -14.85 1.39 -11.59
N ALA A 19 -14.69 0.09 -11.82
CA ALA A 19 -13.45 -0.46 -12.31
C ALA A 19 -13.25 0.05 -13.75
N SER A 20 -12.72 1.26 -13.92
CA SER A 20 -12.03 1.69 -15.15
C SER A 20 -11.25 2.99 -15.00
N GLY A 21 -9.99 2.95 -15.42
CA GLY A 21 -9.09 4.10 -15.57
C GLY A 21 -8.21 4.28 -14.33
N THR A 22 -6.93 3.93 -14.34
CA THR A 22 -5.90 4.50 -15.23
C THR A 22 -4.63 3.72 -14.96
N GLY A 23 -3.82 3.41 -15.98
CA GLY A 23 -2.56 2.69 -15.79
C GLY A 23 -1.64 3.37 -14.78
N THR A 24 -1.67 2.91 -13.53
CA THR A 24 -0.60 3.15 -12.57
C THR A 24 0.54 2.25 -13.02
N PRO A 25 1.74 2.77 -13.35
CA PRO A 25 2.91 1.89 -13.51
C PRO A 25 3.04 1.08 -12.21
N PRO A 26 3.60 -0.15 -12.24
CA PRO A 26 3.71 -1.00 -11.06
C PRO A 26 4.67 -0.38 -10.01
N THR A 27 4.18 0.60 -9.28
CA THR A 27 4.90 1.39 -8.27
C THR A 27 4.19 1.32 -6.93
N ASP A 28 3.35 0.31 -6.71
CA ASP A 28 2.64 0.11 -5.44
C ASP A 28 2.89 -1.30 -4.88
N THR A 29 4.07 -1.86 -5.15
CA THR A 29 4.51 -3.03 -4.37
C THR A 29 5.00 -2.49 -3.03
N PRO A 30 4.40 -2.86 -1.89
CA PRO A 30 4.85 -2.38 -0.59
C PRO A 30 6.33 -2.70 -0.40
N ILE A 31 7.05 -1.83 0.30
CA ILE A 31 8.50 -1.93 0.40
C ILE A 31 8.92 -3.27 1.04
N GLU A 32 8.11 -3.80 1.96
CA GLU A 32 8.32 -5.10 2.61
C GLU A 32 8.17 -6.29 1.65
N GLN A 33 7.39 -6.16 0.56
CA GLN A 33 7.35 -7.18 -0.49
C GLN A 33 8.61 -7.15 -1.36
N ARG A 34 9.25 -5.98 -1.51
CA ARG A 34 10.52 -5.84 -2.25
C ARG A 34 11.73 -6.18 -1.37
N TYR A 35 11.62 -5.92 -0.08
CA TYR A 35 12.65 -6.12 0.94
C TYR A 35 12.03 -6.85 2.14
N PRO A 36 11.89 -8.19 2.06
CA PRO A 36 11.26 -8.98 3.12
C PRO A 36 12.01 -8.91 4.46
N GLU A 37 13.29 -8.54 4.43
CA GLU A 37 14.11 -8.24 5.61
C GLU A 37 13.53 -7.13 6.49
N LEU A 38 12.64 -6.29 5.94
CA LEU A 38 11.94 -5.22 6.65
C LEU A 38 10.66 -5.68 7.36
N ALA A 39 10.08 -6.82 7.00
CA ALA A 39 8.74 -7.22 7.49
C ALA A 39 8.67 -7.43 9.02
N ASP A 40 9.76 -7.91 9.63
CA ASP A 40 9.86 -8.15 11.08
C ASP A 40 10.95 -7.27 11.74
N ILE A 41 11.34 -6.17 11.08
CA ILE A 41 12.48 -5.37 11.51
C ILE A 41 12.28 -4.75 12.89
N GLU A 42 11.05 -4.38 13.24
CA GLU A 42 10.73 -3.80 14.55
C GLU A 42 10.99 -4.76 15.71
N SER A 43 11.04 -6.08 15.45
CA SER A 43 11.35 -7.10 16.46
C SER A 43 12.86 -7.35 16.64
N LYS A 44 13.70 -6.81 15.77
CA LYS A 44 15.17 -6.95 15.84
C LYS A 44 15.77 -5.94 16.82
N PRO A 45 16.95 -6.21 17.42
CA PRO A 45 17.67 -5.19 18.18
C PRO A 45 18.08 -4.02 17.26
N ILE A 46 18.24 -2.84 17.85
CA ILE A 46 18.42 -1.58 17.12
C ILE A 46 19.62 -1.62 16.15
N ASP A 47 20.73 -2.21 16.55
CA ASP A 47 21.92 -2.35 15.69
C ASP A 47 21.58 -3.14 14.40
N ASP A 48 20.94 -4.30 14.53
CA ASP A 48 20.48 -5.12 13.39
C ASP A 48 19.44 -4.40 12.52
N GLN A 49 18.57 -3.57 13.13
CA GLN A 49 17.63 -2.74 12.37
C GLN A 49 18.37 -1.74 11.49
N ILE A 50 19.32 -1.01 12.08
CA ILE A 50 20.12 0.00 11.39
C ILE A 50 20.89 -0.63 10.22
N GLU A 51 21.54 -1.77 10.44
CA GLU A 51 22.27 -2.49 9.39
C GLU A 51 21.35 -2.91 8.24
N THR A 52 20.16 -3.44 8.56
CA THR A 52 19.17 -3.84 7.56
C THR A 52 18.70 -2.63 6.74
N TYR A 53 18.35 -1.51 7.39
CA TYR A 53 17.95 -0.29 6.67
C TYR A 53 19.07 0.26 5.78
N GLN A 54 20.33 0.24 6.24
CA GLN A 54 21.47 0.67 5.43
C GLN A 54 21.64 -0.19 4.17
N ALA A 55 21.46 -1.50 4.28
CA ALA A 55 21.54 -2.41 3.13
C ALA A 55 20.43 -2.11 2.09
N VAL A 56 19.19 -1.95 2.55
CA VAL A 56 18.06 -1.60 1.68
C VAL A 56 18.27 -0.25 1.00
N LEU A 57 18.68 0.78 1.74
CA LEU A 57 18.93 2.12 1.18
C LEU A 57 20.05 2.09 0.13
N LYS A 58 21.12 1.32 0.37
CA LYS A 58 22.20 1.14 -0.60
C LYS A 58 21.70 0.49 -1.89
N SER A 59 20.86 -0.55 -1.78
CA SER A 59 20.24 -1.20 -2.94
C SER A 59 19.36 -0.23 -3.73
N LEU A 60 18.52 0.55 -3.05
CA LEU A 60 17.68 1.57 -3.69
C LEU A 60 18.51 2.64 -4.40
N GLN A 61 19.58 3.10 -3.77
CA GLN A 61 20.49 4.09 -4.34
C GLN A 61 21.18 3.57 -5.61
N GLN A 62 21.63 2.31 -5.60
CA GLN A 62 22.23 1.68 -6.78
C GLN A 62 21.24 1.63 -7.94
N ARG A 63 19.99 1.21 -7.69
CA ARG A 63 18.95 1.16 -8.72
C ARG A 63 18.60 2.54 -9.30
N LEU A 64 18.64 3.58 -8.46
CA LEU A 64 18.46 4.97 -8.93
C LEU A 64 19.62 5.42 -9.81
N ASP A 65 20.85 5.03 -9.48
CA ASP A 65 22.05 5.35 -10.26
C ASP A 65 22.06 4.60 -11.60
N GLU A 66 21.67 3.32 -11.61
CA GLU A 66 21.53 2.49 -12.83
C GLU A 66 20.40 2.96 -13.76
N SER A 67 19.41 3.68 -13.23
CA SER A 67 18.28 4.21 -13.99
C SER A 67 18.56 5.58 -14.62
N ARG A 68 19.79 6.10 -14.48
CA ARG A 68 20.19 7.46 -14.86
C ARG A 68 21.09 7.47 -16.09
#